data_AF-D5DI94-F1
#
_entry.id   AF-D5DI94-F1
#
_cell.length_a   1.000
_cell.length_b   1.000
_cell.length_c   1.000
_cell.angle_alpha   90.00
_cell.angle_beta   90.00
_cell.angle_gamma   90.00
#
_symmetry.space_group_name_H-M   'P 1'
#
loop_
_entity.id
_entity.type
_entity.pdbx_description
1 polymer ?
#
loop_
_entity_poly.entity_id
_entity_poly.type
_entity_poly.pdbx_seq_one_letter_code
_entity_poly.pdbx_strand_id
1 'polypeptide(L)'
;MFEMIKMMQQVLNEKEFSYWVHQDFFSFQWWLIVVINALFLLLFYFFIGRQRLFFMLLFFFISFDLVGLVDEFGKFFNLWRYPHQMLPFTDRFNTVDFAIIPVSIALVY
;
A
#
# COMPACT_ATOMS: atom_id res chain seq x y z
N MET A 1 -2.11 29.04 -13.09
CA MET A 1 -1.36 27.76 -13.23
C MET A 1 -1.71 26.78 -12.11
N PHE A 2 -1.52 27.14 -10.84
CA PHE A 2 -1.89 26.27 -9.71
C PHE A 2 -3.37 25.85 -9.69
N GLU A 3 -4.31 26.78 -9.92
CA GLU A 3 -5.74 26.44 -10.01
C GLU A 3 -6.06 25.42 -11.11
N MET A 4 -5.37 25.50 -12.25
CA MET A 4 -5.53 24.53 -13.34
C MET A 4 -5.06 23.14 -12.91
N ILE A 5 -3.92 23.06 -12.20
CA ILE A 5 -3.41 21.80 -11.62
C ILE A 5 -4.44 21.20 -10.65
N LYS A 6 -5.01 22.04 -9.77
CA LYS A 6 -6.03 21.61 -8.81
C LYS A 6 -7.29 21.08 -9.50
N MET A 7 -7.77 21.76 -10.55
CA MET A 7 -8.91 21.30 -11.34
C MET A 7 -8.62 19.95 -12.03
N MET A 8 -7.43 19.79 -12.62
CA MET A 8 -7.03 18.52 -13.24
C MET A 8 -6.94 17.38 -12.21
N GLN A 9 -6.39 17.66 -11.02
CA GLN A 9 -6.32 16.69 -9.94
C GLN A 9 -7.72 16.26 -9.48
N GLN A 10 -8.67 17.19 -9.38
CA GLN A 10 -10.04 16.85 -9.02
C GLN A 10 -10.68 15.90 -10.03
N VAL A 11 -10.56 16.21 -11.33
CA VAL A 11 -11.08 15.35 -12.40
C VAL A 11 -10.40 13.98 -12.39
N LEU A 12 -9.10 13.92 -12.10
CA LEU A 12 -8.36 12.68 -11.97
C LEU A 12 -8.89 11.84 -10.80
N ASN A 13 -8.99 12.43 -9.61
CA ASN A 13 -9.50 11.76 -8.40
C ASN A 13 -10.91 11.20 -8.61
N GLU A 14 -11.80 11.96 -9.28
CA GLU A 14 -13.15 11.51 -9.60
C GLU A 14 -13.14 10.29 -10.54
N LYS A 15 -12.26 10.30 -11.54
CA LYS A 15 -12.09 9.17 -12.48
C LYS A 15 -11.48 7.94 -11.81
N GLU A 16 -10.45 8.13 -10.99
CA GLU A 16 -9.80 7.04 -10.25
C GLU A 16 -10.76 6.41 -9.25
N PHE A 17 -11.52 7.21 -8.50
CA PHE A 17 -12.54 6.70 -7.61
C PHE A 17 -13.64 5.94 -8.36
N SER A 18 -14.14 6.50 -9.47
CA SER A 18 -15.14 5.84 -10.31
C SER A 18 -14.61 4.50 -10.86
N TYR A 19 -13.38 4.49 -11.37
CA TYR A 19 -12.72 3.27 -11.84
C TYR A 19 -12.61 2.23 -10.72
N TRP A 20 -12.12 2.64 -9.55
CA TRP A 20 -11.97 1.75 -8.41
C TRP A 20 -13.31 1.14 -7.99
N VAL A 21 -14.38 1.94 -7.86
CA VAL A 21 -15.71 1.43 -7.46
C VAL A 21 -16.27 0.42 -8.47
N HIS A 22 -16.08 0.65 -9.77
CA HIS A 22 -16.73 -0.17 -10.81
C HIS A 22 -15.88 -1.33 -11.31
N GLN A 23 -14.55 -1.25 -11.18
CA GLN A 23 -13.62 -2.25 -11.73
C GLN A 23 -12.84 -2.99 -10.64
N ASP A 24 -12.46 -2.31 -9.55
CA ASP A 24 -11.62 -2.91 -8.52
C ASP A 24 -12.42 -3.44 -7.35
N PHE A 25 -13.36 -2.65 -6.81
CA PHE A 25 -14.01 -2.96 -5.55
C PHE A 25 -14.77 -4.30 -5.64
N PHE A 26 -14.42 -5.22 -4.73
CA PHE A 26 -14.89 -6.61 -4.73
C PHE A 26 -14.59 -7.44 -5.99
N SER A 27 -13.73 -6.96 -6.89
CA SER A 27 -13.14 -7.80 -7.94
C SER A 27 -12.27 -8.90 -7.34
N PHE A 28 -11.94 -9.91 -8.16
CA PHE A 28 -11.02 -10.96 -7.77
C PHE A 28 -9.64 -10.41 -7.38
N GLN A 29 -9.14 -9.42 -8.12
CA GLN A 29 -7.85 -8.77 -7.89
C GLN A 29 -7.84 -8.02 -6.55
N TRP A 30 -8.92 -7.34 -6.21
CA TRP A 30 -9.06 -6.67 -4.92
C TRP A 30 -9.07 -7.66 -3.76
N TRP A 31 -9.81 -8.77 -3.89
CA TRP A 31 -9.80 -9.82 -2.87
C TRP A 31 -8.42 -10.49 -2.74
N LEU A 32 -7.69 -10.65 -3.84
CA LEU A 32 -6.32 -11.15 -3.81
C LEU A 32 -5.41 -10.21 -3.01
N ILE A 33 -5.48 -8.90 -3.25
CA ILE A 33 -4.74 -7.89 -2.48
C ILE A 33 -5.08 -7.99 -1.00
N VAL A 34 -6.38 -8.04 -0.66
CA VAL A 34 -6.85 -8.12 0.73
C VAL A 34 -6.37 -9.39 1.42
N VAL A 35 -6.53 -10.55 0.79
CA VAL A 35 -6.15 -11.85 1.36
C VAL A 35 -4.64 -11.94 1.57
N ILE A 36 -3.83 -11.51 0.60
CA ILE A 36 -2.37 -11.57 0.78
C ILE A 36 -1.92 -10.64 1.91
N ASN A 37 -2.44 -9.41 1.98
CA ASN A 37 -2.14 -8.52 3.10
C ASN A 37 -2.56 -9.14 4.44
N ALA A 38 -3.76 -9.72 4.51
CA ALA A 38 -4.23 -10.39 5.73
C ALA A 38 -3.33 -11.58 6.11
N LEU A 39 -2.88 -12.39 5.15
CA LEU A 39 -1.97 -13.50 5.39
C LEU A 39 -0.63 -13.02 5.97
N PHE A 40 -0.03 -11.97 5.42
CA PHE A 40 1.23 -11.43 5.94
C PHE A 40 1.06 -10.84 7.34
N LEU A 41 -0.03 -10.12 7.62
CA LEU A 41 -0.30 -9.61 8.97
C LEU A 41 -0.57 -10.74 9.97
N LEU A 42 -1.24 -11.81 9.55
CA LEU A 42 -1.41 -13.02 10.37
C LEU A 42 -0.06 -13.69 10.67
N LEU A 43 0.80 -13.85 9.66
CA LEU A 43 2.16 -14.35 9.86
C LEU A 43 2.91 -13.47 10.86
N PHE A 44 2.86 -12.14 10.67
CA PHE A 44 3.47 -11.21 11.61
C PHE A 44 2.97 -11.44 13.03
N TYR A 45 1.66 -11.51 13.24
CA TYR A 45 1.06 -11.75 14.55
C TYR A 45 1.47 -13.08 15.19
N PHE A 46 1.56 -14.17 14.43
CA PHE A 46 1.93 -15.48 14.97
C PHE A 46 3.43 -15.59 15.28
N PHE A 47 4.29 -14.92 14.53
CA PHE A 47 5.74 -15.01 14.67
C PHE A 47 6.37 -13.89 15.51
N ILE A 48 5.60 -12.87 15.89
CA ILE A 48 6.13 -11.74 16.68
C ILE A 48 6.62 -12.19 18.06
N GLY A 49 7.90 -11.94 18.34
CA GLY A 49 8.50 -12.27 19.62
C GLY A 49 8.16 -11.24 20.69
N ARG A 50 7.45 -11.64 21.76
CA ARG A 50 7.05 -10.73 22.86
C ARG A 50 8.22 -9.96 23.50
N GLN A 51 9.43 -10.55 23.52
CA GLN A 51 10.62 -9.91 24.09
C GLN A 51 11.18 -8.77 23.22
N ARG A 52 10.93 -8.80 21.91
CA ARG A 52 11.43 -7.81 20.93
C ARG A 52 10.31 -7.04 20.24
N LEU A 53 9.08 -7.10 20.79
CA LEU A 53 7.88 -6.54 20.20
C LEU A 53 8.08 -5.09 19.75
N PHE A 54 8.65 -4.26 20.64
CA PHE A 54 8.89 -2.86 20.35
C PHE A 54 9.79 -2.67 19.11
N PHE A 55 10.90 -3.39 19.04
CA PHE A 55 11.81 -3.29 17.90
C PHE A 55 11.19 -3.86 16.63
N MET A 56 10.49 -5.00 16.68
CA MET A 56 9.81 -5.56 15.50
C MET A 56 8.76 -4.59 14.93
N LEU A 57 7.97 -3.93 15.78
CA LEU A 57 7.03 -2.91 15.34
C LEU A 57 7.73 -1.68 14.75
N LEU A 58 8.88 -1.29 15.33
CA LEU A 58 9.67 -0.18 14.83
C LEU A 58 10.28 -0.49 13.45
N PHE A 59 10.81 -1.70 13.25
CA PHE A 59 11.32 -2.14 11.94
C PHE A 59 10.19 -2.27 10.91
N PHE A 60 9.03 -2.77 11.31
CA PHE A 60 7.84 -2.78 10.46
C PHE A 60 7.48 -1.36 10.00
N PHE A 61 7.36 -0.42 10.94
CA PHE A 61 6.96 0.95 10.64
C PHE A 61 7.97 1.69 9.76
N ILE A 62 9.26 1.60 10.10
CA ILE A 62 10.33 2.23 9.28
C ILE A 62 10.34 1.63 7.87
N SER A 63 10.19 0.31 7.75
CA SER A 63 10.17 -0.35 6.44
C SER A 63 8.97 0.07 5.62
N PHE A 64 7.78 0.15 6.22
CA PHE A 64 6.57 0.64 5.58
C PHE A 64 6.75 2.06 5.02
N ASP A 65 7.30 2.97 5.83
CA ASP A 65 7.55 4.34 5.39
C ASP A 65 8.59 4.42 4.27
N LEU A 66 9.70 3.68 4.38
CA LEU A 66 10.76 3.68 3.37
C LEU A 66 10.25 3.15 2.02
N VAL A 67 9.50 2.05 2.03
CA VAL A 67 8.93 1.48 0.81
C VAL A 67 7.90 2.44 0.20
N GLY A 68 7.03 3.03 1.02
CA GLY A 68 6.06 4.02 0.56
C GLY A 68 6.72 5.25 -0.09
N LEU A 69 7.85 5.72 0.43
CA LEU A 69 8.62 6.82 -0.19
C LEU A 69 9.22 6.43 -1.54
N VAL A 70 9.75 5.21 -1.66
CA VAL A 70 10.29 4.69 -2.93
C VAL A 70 9.17 4.56 -3.96
N ASP A 71 7.99 4.09 -3.55
CA ASP A 71 6.83 3.98 -4.42
C ASP A 71 6.32 5.34 -4.91
N GLU A 72 6.21 6.32 -4.02
CA GLU A 72 5.84 7.69 -4.39
C GLU A 72 6.85 8.30 -5.37
N PHE A 73 8.14 8.09 -5.15
CA PHE A 73 9.19 8.52 -6.07
C PHE A 73 9.01 7.87 -7.45
N GLY A 74 8.76 6.55 -7.48
CA GLY A 74 8.54 5.82 -8.72
C GLY A 74 7.33 6.35 -9.50
N LYS A 75 6.22 6.63 -8.83
CA LYS A 75 5.01 7.18 -9.45
C LYS A 75 5.18 8.59 -9.94
N PHE A 76 5.89 9.43 -9.19
CA PHE A 76 6.18 10.79 -9.57
C PHE A 76 6.94 10.85 -10.91
N PHE A 77 7.93 9.97 -11.09
CA PHE A 77 8.67 9.83 -12.36
C PHE A 77 8.00 8.90 -13.37
N ASN A 78 6.79 8.42 -13.07
CA ASN A 78 6.02 7.51 -13.91
C ASN A 78 6.77 6.22 -14.30
N LEU A 79 7.62 5.71 -13.39
CA LEU A 79 8.38 4.48 -13.56
C LEU A 79 7.48 3.23 -13.52
N TRP A 80 6.42 3.28 -12.70
CA TRP A 80 5.39 2.24 -12.62
C TRP A 80 4.05 2.84 -12.16
N ARG A 81 2.97 2.09 -12.42
CA ARG A 81 1.61 2.35 -11.93
C ARG A 81 0.90 1.02 -11.67
N TYR A 82 0.02 1.01 -10.68
CA TYR A 82 -0.78 -0.18 -10.35
C TYR A 82 -2.21 -0.01 -10.84
N PRO A 83 -2.74 -0.96 -11.62
CA PRO A 83 -4.10 -0.88 -12.13
C PRO A 83 -5.17 -1.25 -11.11
N HIS A 84 -4.77 -1.86 -9.98
CA HIS A 84 -5.68 -2.33 -8.93
C HIS A 84 -5.13 -1.93 -7.57
N GLN A 85 -5.99 -1.41 -6.70
CA GLN A 85 -5.59 -0.95 -5.37
C GLN A 85 -6.57 -1.36 -4.28
N MET A 86 -6.07 -1.47 -3.05
CA MET A 86 -6.90 -1.77 -1.89
C MET A 86 -7.82 -0.61 -1.52
N LEU A 87 -7.31 0.62 -1.57
CA LEU A 87 -8.00 1.86 -1.22
C LEU A 87 -7.95 2.84 -2.40
N PRO A 88 -8.99 3.65 -2.64
CA PRO A 88 -9.06 4.53 -3.80
C PRO A 88 -8.30 5.86 -3.66
N PHE A 89 -7.89 6.23 -2.45
CA PHE A 89 -7.25 7.53 -2.15
C PHE A 89 -5.78 7.40 -1.77
N THR A 90 -5.26 6.18 -1.72
CA THR A 90 -3.87 5.93 -1.36
C THR A 90 -3.40 4.60 -1.92
N ASP A 91 -2.27 4.67 -2.60
CA ASP A 91 -1.67 3.49 -3.19
C ASP A 91 -0.76 2.73 -2.22
N ARG A 92 -0.47 3.32 -1.05
CA ARG A 92 0.44 2.75 -0.03
C ARG A 92 -0.06 1.44 0.56
N PHE A 93 -1.37 1.18 0.44
CA PHE A 93 -2.01 -0.05 0.91
C PHE A 93 -2.05 -1.18 -0.14
N ASN A 94 -1.17 -1.13 -1.13
CA ASN A 94 -0.96 -2.28 -2.01
C ASN A 94 -0.24 -3.42 -1.26
N THR A 95 -0.29 -4.62 -1.83
CA THR A 95 0.23 -5.83 -1.19
C THR A 95 1.72 -5.77 -0.85
N VAL A 96 2.53 -5.16 -1.73
CA VAL A 96 3.99 -5.12 -1.60
C VAL A 96 4.41 -4.14 -0.51
N ASP A 97 3.85 -2.93 -0.59
CA ASP A 97 4.29 -1.80 0.21
C ASP A 97 3.75 -1.84 1.63
N PHE A 98 2.52 -2.37 1.81
CA PHE A 98 1.89 -2.41 3.12
C PHE A 98 2.31 -3.61 3.96
N ALA A 99 2.24 -4.82 3.41
CA ALA A 99 2.41 -6.03 4.21
C ALA A 99 3.66 -6.81 3.83
N ILE A 100 3.88 -7.13 2.55
CA ILE A 100 4.96 -8.07 2.16
C ILE A 100 6.32 -7.58 2.67
N ILE A 101 6.78 -6.41 2.21
CA ILE A 101 8.13 -5.93 2.56
C ILE A 101 8.23 -5.60 4.05
N PRO A 102 7.30 -4.82 4.65
CA PRO A 102 7.41 -4.44 6.06
C PRO A 102 7.36 -5.63 7.02
N VAL A 103 6.47 -6.61 6.79
CA VAL A 103 6.41 -7.83 7.62
C VAL A 103 7.66 -8.68 7.43
N SER A 104 8.12 -8.88 6.18
CA SER A 104 9.33 -9.67 5.94
C SER A 104 10.56 -9.09 6.64
N ILE A 105 10.76 -7.77 6.58
CA ILE A 105 11.89 -7.12 7.27
C ILE A 105 11.72 -7.24 8.79
N ALA A 106 10.52 -7.00 9.31
CA ALA A 106 10.25 -7.06 10.75
C ALA A 106 10.42 -8.46 11.34
N LEU A 107 10.13 -9.52 10.58
CA LEU A 107 10.30 -10.92 11.01
C LEU A 107 11.75 -11.42 10.91
N VAL A 108 12.58 -10.82 10.05
CA VAL A 108 13.99 -11.18 9.90
C VAL A 108 14.85 -10.63 11.06
N TYR A 109 14.39 -9.55 11.70
CA TYR A 109 15.05 -8.90 12.84
C TYR A 109 14.82 -9.62 14.19
#